data_AF-A0A3D3PAU8-F1
#
_entry.id   AF-A0A3D3PAU8-F1
#
_cell.length_a   1.000
_cell.length_b   1.000
_cell.length_c   1.000
_cell.angle_alpha   90.00
_cell.angle_beta   90.00
_cell.angle_gamma   90.00
#
_symmetry.space_group_name_H-M   'P 1'
#
loop_
_entity.id
_entity.type
_entity.pdbx_description
1 polymer ?
#
loop_
_entity_poly.entity_id
_entity_poly.type
_entity_poly.pdbx_seq_one_letter_code
_entity_poly.pdbx_strand_id
1 'polypeptide(L)'
;MLPAILIASCAGGPYAPANKMYKSQVKEFAKALRQTPVPTSGADSLNMAQNWVGTVNFNLRKPNYVVIHHTAQNSTTQTLKTFTTVSTQVSAHYVIGRDGKINHLLNDYMRSWHAGVGKWGNETDLNSSSIGIELDNNGSEPFS
;
A
#
# COMPACT_ATOMS: atom_id res chain seq x y z
N MET A 1 51.67 -7.50 -14.70
CA MET A 1 50.31 -8.03 -14.40
C MET A 1 49.48 -6.89 -13.85
N LEU A 2 48.52 -6.38 -14.62
CA LEU A 2 47.59 -5.34 -14.18
C LEU A 2 46.48 -6.01 -13.34
N PRO A 3 46.18 -5.54 -12.12
CA PRO A 3 45.06 -6.09 -11.36
C PRO A 3 43.77 -5.57 -11.97
N ALA A 4 42.92 -6.48 -12.46
CA ALA A 4 41.56 -6.15 -12.84
C ALA A 4 40.75 -5.88 -11.57
N ILE A 5 40.36 -4.62 -11.35
CA ILE A 5 39.41 -4.25 -10.31
C ILE A 5 38.02 -4.67 -10.80
N LEU A 6 37.50 -5.76 -10.23
CA LEU A 6 36.11 -6.18 -10.39
C LEU A 6 35.22 -5.21 -9.59
N ILE A 7 34.62 -4.24 -10.27
CA ILE A 7 33.56 -3.42 -9.67
C ILE A 7 32.29 -4.26 -9.65
N ALA A 8 32.02 -4.91 -8.52
CA ALA A 8 30.73 -5.55 -8.26
C ALA A 8 29.68 -4.47 -8.02
N SER A 9 29.00 -4.05 -9.09
CA SER A 9 27.78 -3.24 -8.96
C SER A 9 26.70 -4.15 -8.38
N CYS A 10 26.39 -3.98 -7.09
CA CYS A 10 25.18 -4.54 -6.49
C CYS A 10 23.96 -3.78 -7.06
N ALA A 11 23.68 -3.96 -8.35
CA ALA A 11 22.48 -3.45 -8.98
C ALA A 11 21.30 -4.24 -8.38
N GLY A 12 20.55 -3.61 -7.49
CA GLY A 12 19.30 -4.19 -6.99
C GLY A 12 18.37 -4.54 -8.15
N GLY A 13 17.51 -5.53 -7.96
CA GLY A 13 16.53 -5.95 -8.98
C GLY A 13 15.62 -4.81 -9.46
N PRO A 14 14.79 -5.02 -10.49
CA PRO A 14 14.06 -3.97 -11.20
C PRO A 14 13.14 -3.11 -10.31
N TYR A 15 12.74 -3.62 -9.14
CA TYR A 15 11.87 -2.93 -8.17
C TYR A 15 12.62 -2.28 -7.00
N ALA A 16 13.97 -2.27 -7.01
CA ALA A 16 14.76 -1.75 -5.89
C ALA A 16 14.45 -0.29 -5.52
N PRO A 17 14.25 0.65 -6.47
CA PRO A 17 13.86 2.02 -6.15
C PRO A 17 12.51 2.09 -5.42
N ALA A 18 11.48 1.40 -5.95
CA ALA A 18 10.16 1.35 -5.36
C ALA A 18 10.18 0.71 -3.96
N ASN A 19 10.93 -0.38 -3.79
CA ASN A 19 11.09 -1.06 -2.50
C ASN A 19 11.81 -0.18 -1.47
N LYS A 20 12.77 0.65 -1.89
CA LYS A 20 13.40 1.64 -1.02
C LYS A 20 12.39 2.70 -0.56
N MET A 21 11.58 3.21 -1.47
CA MET A 21 10.52 4.18 -1.15
C MET A 21 9.46 3.59 -0.22
N TYR A 22 9.00 2.38 -0.49
CA TYR A 22 8.09 1.63 0.36
C TYR A 22 8.60 1.57 1.80
N LYS A 23 9.84 1.08 1.99
CA LYS A 23 10.46 0.98 3.32
C LYS A 23 10.55 2.33 4.03
N SER A 24 10.84 3.40 3.28
CA SER A 24 10.88 4.76 3.83
C SER A 24 9.50 5.23 4.29
N GLN A 25 8.45 5.04 3.49
CA GLN A 25 7.09 5.45 3.85
C GLN A 25 6.57 4.67 5.07
N VAL A 26 6.79 3.34 5.10
CA VAL A 26 6.43 2.51 6.25
C VAL A 26 7.12 2.98 7.52
N LYS A 27 8.38 3.39 7.44
CA LYS A 27 9.12 3.94 8.59
C LYS A 27 8.49 5.24 9.11
N GLU A 28 8.08 6.14 8.22
CA GLU A 28 7.40 7.38 8.60
C GLU A 28 6.02 7.10 9.23
N PHE A 29 5.22 6.20 8.67
CA PHE A 29 3.95 5.79 9.28
C PHE A 29 4.15 5.15 10.66
N ALA A 30 5.14 4.27 10.80
CA ALA A 30 5.46 3.66 12.10
C ALA A 30 5.92 4.71 13.13
N LYS A 31 6.60 5.78 12.71
CA LYS A 31 6.95 6.91 13.58
C LYS A 31 5.70 7.67 14.02
N ALA A 32 4.77 7.95 13.10
CA ALA A 32 3.51 8.60 13.43
C ALA A 32 2.67 7.77 14.43
N LEU A 33 2.56 6.45 14.21
CA LEU A 33 1.82 5.55 15.11
C LEU A 33 2.41 5.44 16.53
N ARG A 34 3.69 5.82 16.72
CA ARG A 34 4.33 5.85 18.04
C ARG A 34 4.08 7.14 18.82
N GLN A 35 3.56 8.18 18.17
CA GLN A 35 3.26 9.43 18.84
C GLN A 35 2.08 9.24 19.78
N THR A 36 2.18 9.75 21.00
CA THR A 36 1.04 9.81 21.90
C THR A 36 0.04 10.86 21.38
N PRO A 37 -1.27 10.66 21.57
CA PRO A 37 -2.25 11.71 21.27
C PRO A 37 -1.95 12.95 22.12
N VAL A 38 -1.36 13.97 21.51
CA VAL A 38 -1.07 15.24 22.18
C VAL A 38 -2.38 16.03 22.21
N PRO A 39 -2.80 16.59 23.37
CA PRO A 39 -3.84 17.60 23.40
C PRO A 39 -3.44 18.73 22.46
N THR A 40 -4.26 19.05 21.45
CA THR A 40 -3.96 20.16 20.54
C THR A 40 -3.98 21.46 21.33
N SER A 41 -2.81 22.01 21.64
CA SER A 41 -2.66 23.35 22.17
C SER A 41 -3.18 24.35 21.13
N GLY A 42 -4.27 25.05 21.44
CA GLY A 42 -4.94 26.01 20.54
C GLY A 42 -6.36 25.61 20.10
N ALA A 43 -6.86 24.42 20.46
CA ALA A 43 -8.29 24.13 20.40
C ALA A 43 -8.95 24.62 21.71
N ASP A 44 -9.00 25.95 21.87
CA ASP A 44 -9.21 26.67 23.14
C ASP A 44 -10.55 26.43 23.84
N SER A 45 -11.39 25.52 23.35
CA SER A 45 -12.69 25.17 23.93
C SER A 45 -12.75 23.77 24.55
N LEU A 46 -11.68 22.97 24.48
CA LEU A 46 -11.68 21.60 25.00
C LEU A 46 -11.01 21.54 26.38
N ASN A 47 -11.77 21.17 27.41
CA ASN A 47 -11.24 20.87 28.75
C ASN A 47 -10.53 19.50 28.73
N MET A 48 -9.26 19.50 28.32
CA MET A 48 -8.44 18.29 28.22
C MET A 48 -7.83 17.93 29.58
N ALA A 49 -7.76 16.62 29.86
CA ALA A 49 -7.04 16.12 31.04
C ALA A 49 -5.55 16.48 30.96
N GLN A 50 -4.97 16.88 32.10
CA GLN A 50 -3.56 17.27 32.19
C GLN A 50 -2.60 16.07 32.06
N ASN A 51 -3.06 14.89 32.45
CA ASN A 51 -2.28 13.65 32.39
C ASN A 51 -2.77 12.79 31.22
N TRP A 52 -1.83 12.33 30.39
CA TRP A 52 -2.12 11.33 29.37
C TRP A 52 -2.33 9.95 30.02
N VAL A 53 -3.42 9.29 29.67
CA VAL A 53 -3.73 7.92 30.08
C VAL A 53 -3.83 7.05 28.82
N GLY A 54 -2.83 6.20 28.59
CA GLY A 54 -2.82 5.27 27.47
C GLY A 54 -3.73 4.06 27.72
N THR A 55 -4.56 3.70 26.75
CA THR A 55 -5.30 2.42 26.79
C THR A 55 -4.42 1.26 26.34
N VAL A 56 -4.56 0.11 26.97
CA VAL A 56 -3.89 -1.14 26.59
C VAL A 56 -4.77 -2.06 25.72
N ASN A 57 -6.05 -1.70 25.54
CA ASN A 57 -7.04 -2.52 24.87
C ASN A 57 -7.26 -2.03 23.43
N PHE A 58 -6.33 -2.36 22.51
CA PHE A 58 -6.43 -1.99 21.10
C PHE A 58 -5.85 -3.07 20.18
N ASN A 59 -6.26 -3.03 18.91
CA ASN A 59 -5.75 -3.86 17.82
C ASN A 59 -5.51 -3.00 16.57
N LEU A 60 -4.81 -3.54 15.58
CA LEU A 60 -4.71 -2.90 14.26
C LEU A 60 -6.09 -2.81 13.59
N ARG A 61 -6.34 -1.72 12.87
CA ARG A 61 -7.53 -1.59 12.02
C ARG A 61 -7.44 -2.60 10.88
N LYS A 62 -8.44 -3.47 10.77
CA LYS A 62 -8.51 -4.53 9.76
C LYS A 62 -9.46 -4.16 8.62
N PRO A 63 -9.18 -4.57 7.38
CA PRO A 63 -10.13 -4.51 6.29
C PRO A 63 -11.29 -5.51 6.52
N ASN A 64 -12.47 -5.16 6.03
CA ASN A 64 -13.71 -5.94 6.15
C ASN A 64 -14.28 -6.36 4.78
N TYR A 65 -13.72 -5.87 3.68
CA TYR A 65 -14.13 -6.22 2.32
C TYR A 65 -12.95 -6.74 1.49
N VAL A 66 -13.28 -7.46 0.44
CA VAL A 66 -12.35 -7.76 -0.66
C VAL A 66 -12.97 -7.18 -1.92
N VAL A 67 -12.20 -6.38 -2.65
CA VAL A 67 -12.58 -5.84 -3.96
C VAL A 67 -11.67 -6.45 -4.99
N ILE A 68 -12.27 -7.14 -5.95
CA ILE A 68 -11.58 -7.77 -7.06
C ILE A 68 -11.77 -6.91 -8.30
N HIS A 69 -10.66 -6.58 -8.94
CA HIS A 69 -10.57 -5.79 -10.15
C HIS A 69 -9.85 -6.58 -11.24
N HIS A 70 -9.96 -6.11 -12.48
CA HIS A 70 -9.03 -6.49 -13.54
C HIS A 70 -8.24 -5.25 -13.96
N THR A 71 -7.00 -5.46 -14.37
CA THR A 71 -6.04 -4.35 -14.56
C THR A 71 -6.35 -3.49 -15.79
N ALA A 72 -7.11 -4.01 -16.76
CA ALA A 72 -7.28 -3.43 -18.10
C ALA A 72 -5.93 -3.16 -18.79
N GLN A 73 -4.95 -4.02 -18.51
CA GLN A 73 -3.60 -3.96 -19.06
C GLN A 73 -3.21 -5.28 -19.74
N ASN A 74 -2.14 -5.22 -20.52
CA ASN A 74 -1.71 -6.34 -21.36
C ASN A 74 -0.71 -7.27 -20.65
N SER A 75 -0.21 -6.91 -19.46
CA SER A 75 0.67 -7.78 -18.69
C SER A 75 0.82 -7.36 -17.23
N THR A 76 1.10 -8.36 -16.39
CA THR A 76 1.48 -8.17 -14.98
C THR A 76 2.68 -7.21 -14.86
N THR A 77 3.68 -7.31 -15.74
CA THR A 77 4.85 -6.40 -15.73
C THR A 77 4.43 -4.94 -15.92
N GLN A 78 3.50 -4.67 -16.84
CA GLN A 78 2.94 -3.33 -17.03
C GLN A 78 2.23 -2.85 -15.75
N THR A 79 1.46 -3.73 -15.11
CA THR A 79 0.72 -3.42 -13.87
C THR A 79 1.64 -3.08 -12.72
N LEU A 80 2.67 -3.91 -12.51
CA LEU A 80 3.68 -3.67 -11.49
C LEU A 80 4.42 -2.35 -11.73
N LYS A 81 4.70 -2.01 -13.00
CA LYS A 81 5.28 -0.70 -13.34
C LYS A 81 4.33 0.45 -12.99
N THR A 82 3.04 0.34 -13.31
CA THR A 82 2.03 1.35 -12.97
C THR A 82 1.93 1.56 -11.46
N PHE A 83 1.84 0.48 -10.68
CA PHE A 83 1.68 0.54 -9.21
C PHE A 83 2.94 0.93 -8.45
N THR A 84 4.10 0.89 -9.10
CA THR A 84 5.37 1.37 -8.53
C THR A 84 5.75 2.78 -9.01
N THR A 85 4.96 3.39 -9.89
CA THR A 85 5.18 4.75 -10.40
C THR A 85 4.41 5.77 -9.56
N VAL A 86 5.11 6.68 -8.90
CA VAL A 86 4.50 7.65 -7.95
C VAL A 86 3.39 8.50 -8.58
N SER A 87 3.55 8.95 -9.82
CA SER A 87 2.58 9.86 -10.46
C SER A 87 1.23 9.23 -10.77
N THR A 88 1.11 7.89 -10.76
CA THR A 88 -0.14 7.21 -11.10
C THR A 88 -1.16 7.27 -9.96
N GLN A 89 -0.67 7.38 -8.71
CA GLN A 89 -1.50 7.45 -7.50
C GLN A 89 -2.56 6.33 -7.41
N VAL A 90 -2.21 5.13 -7.91
CA VAL A 90 -3.02 3.91 -7.82
C VAL A 90 -2.16 2.74 -7.38
N SER A 91 -2.77 1.81 -6.64
CA SER A 91 -2.10 0.58 -6.18
C SER A 91 -3.13 -0.45 -5.75
N ALA A 92 -2.69 -1.68 -5.53
CA ALA A 92 -3.47 -2.75 -4.93
C ALA A 92 -2.65 -3.50 -3.88
N HIS A 93 -3.29 -4.36 -3.10
CA HIS A 93 -2.59 -5.25 -2.19
C HIS A 93 -1.97 -6.42 -2.96
N TYR A 94 -2.72 -6.97 -3.91
CA TYR A 94 -2.30 -8.14 -4.69
C TYR A 94 -2.47 -7.90 -6.20
N VAL A 95 -1.54 -8.43 -6.99
CA VAL A 95 -1.68 -8.63 -8.43
C VAL A 95 -1.49 -10.11 -8.74
N ILE A 96 -2.48 -10.73 -9.36
CA ILE A 96 -2.45 -12.13 -9.80
C ILE A 96 -2.25 -12.14 -11.32
N GLY A 97 -1.13 -12.73 -11.76
CA GLY A 97 -0.82 -12.87 -13.18
C GLY A 97 -1.65 -13.97 -13.86
N ARG A 98 -1.72 -13.94 -15.19
CA ARG A 98 -2.35 -15.00 -16.01
C ARG A 98 -1.72 -16.39 -15.83
N ASP A 99 -0.50 -16.43 -15.30
CA ASP A 99 0.21 -17.66 -14.93
C ASP A 99 -0.13 -18.15 -13.52
N GLY A 100 -1.09 -17.51 -12.84
CA GLY A 100 -1.47 -17.79 -11.45
C GLY A 100 -0.48 -17.24 -10.41
N LYS A 101 0.59 -16.56 -10.82
CA LYS A 101 1.58 -16.03 -9.88
C LYS A 101 1.01 -14.85 -9.10
N ILE A 102 1.12 -14.91 -7.78
CA ILE A 102 0.63 -13.88 -6.87
C ILE A 102 1.79 -12.94 -6.49
N ASN A 103 1.59 -11.64 -6.70
CA ASN A 103 2.48 -10.58 -6.24
C ASN A 103 1.79 -9.83 -5.10
N HIS A 104 2.28 -9.97 -3.86
CA HIS A 104 1.79 -9.24 -2.68
C HIS A 104 2.61 -7.95 -2.52
N LEU A 105 1.98 -6.81 -2.78
CA LEU A 105 2.66 -5.52 -2.96
C LEU A 105 2.61 -4.63 -1.71
N LEU A 106 1.55 -4.76 -0.90
CA LEU A 106 1.30 -3.92 0.27
C LEU A 106 0.79 -4.77 1.43
N ASN A 107 1.26 -4.50 2.64
CA ASN A 107 0.75 -5.14 3.84
C ASN A 107 -0.76 -4.93 4.03
N ASP A 108 -1.49 -5.97 4.38
CA ASP A 108 -2.97 -6.01 4.49
C ASP A 108 -3.58 -5.00 5.47
N TYR A 109 -2.79 -4.45 6.40
CA TYR A 109 -3.22 -3.42 7.34
C TYR A 109 -3.03 -2.00 6.81
N MET A 110 -2.40 -1.83 5.65
CA MET A 110 -2.15 -0.54 5.03
C MET A 110 -3.18 -0.25 3.93
N ARG A 111 -3.54 1.02 3.77
CA ARG A 111 -4.51 1.45 2.77
C ARG A 111 -3.89 1.48 1.37
N SER A 112 -4.28 0.56 0.49
CA SER A 112 -3.99 0.67 -0.96
C SER A 112 -4.93 1.68 -1.66
N TRP A 113 -4.64 2.04 -2.90
CA TRP A 113 -5.41 3.01 -3.70
C TRP A 113 -6.01 2.34 -4.95
N HIS A 114 -6.96 1.43 -4.74
CA HIS A 114 -7.56 0.58 -5.79
C HIS A 114 -9.04 0.88 -6.06
N ALA A 115 -9.79 1.35 -5.07
CA ALA A 115 -11.25 1.49 -5.17
C ALA A 115 -11.72 2.84 -5.72
N GLY A 116 -10.80 3.81 -5.89
CA GLY A 116 -11.13 5.17 -6.31
C GLY A 116 -12.18 5.85 -5.41
N VAL A 117 -13.00 6.71 -6.02
CA VAL A 117 -14.21 7.26 -5.37
C VAL A 117 -15.34 6.27 -5.60
N GLY A 118 -15.74 5.55 -4.54
CA GLY A 118 -16.75 4.49 -4.62
C GLY A 118 -17.49 4.30 -3.30
N LYS A 119 -18.57 3.52 -3.32
CA LYS A 119 -19.40 3.27 -2.14
C LYS A 119 -19.97 1.85 -2.15
N TRP A 120 -20.00 1.20 -1.00
CA TRP A 120 -20.72 -0.06 -0.78
C TRP A 120 -21.53 0.02 0.51
N GLY A 121 -22.86 -0.13 0.43
CA GLY A 121 -23.73 0.10 1.57
C GLY A 121 -23.55 1.53 2.10
N ASN A 122 -23.12 1.68 3.35
CA ASN A 122 -22.81 2.99 3.95
C ASN A 122 -21.32 3.35 3.92
N GLU A 123 -20.44 2.45 3.48
CA GLU A 123 -19.00 2.69 3.41
C GLU A 123 -18.65 3.46 2.14
N THR A 124 -17.97 4.59 2.29
CA THR A 124 -17.58 5.50 1.20
C THR A 124 -16.08 5.58 0.99
N ASP A 125 -15.27 5.04 1.91
CA ASP A 125 -13.82 4.92 1.77
C ASP A 125 -13.42 3.43 1.74
N LEU A 126 -13.76 2.80 0.62
CA LEU A 126 -13.46 1.38 0.38
C LEU A 126 -11.97 1.07 0.45
N ASN A 127 -11.11 2.00 0.04
CA ASN A 127 -9.65 1.82 0.15
C ASN A 127 -9.21 1.57 1.60
N SER A 128 -9.82 2.25 2.58
CA SER A 128 -9.48 2.11 4.01
C SER A 128 -10.09 0.89 4.68
N SER A 129 -11.03 0.22 4.02
CA SER A 129 -11.83 -0.85 4.61
C SER A 129 -11.75 -2.16 3.81
N SER A 130 -10.89 -2.24 2.79
CA SER A 130 -10.83 -3.40 1.91
C SER A 130 -9.42 -3.80 1.47
N ILE A 131 -9.32 -5.07 1.09
CA ILE A 131 -8.20 -5.62 0.32
C ILE A 131 -8.52 -5.49 -1.16
N GLY A 132 -7.58 -4.91 -1.91
CA GLY A 132 -7.63 -4.81 -3.37
C GLY A 132 -6.84 -5.93 -4.03
N ILE A 133 -7.51 -6.71 -4.87
CA ILE A 133 -6.90 -7.78 -5.68
C ILE A 133 -7.11 -7.44 -7.15
N GLU A 134 -6.02 -7.43 -7.91
CA GLU A 134 -6.02 -7.12 -9.34
C GLU A 134 -5.68 -8.36 -10.14
N LEU A 135 -6.56 -8.75 -11.06
CA LEU A 135 -6.33 -9.83 -12.01
C LEU A 135 -5.73 -9.27 -13.30
N ASP A 136 -4.60 -9.82 -13.74
CA ASP A 136 -3.96 -9.44 -15.00
C ASP A 136 -4.83 -9.86 -16.20
N ASN A 137 -5.69 -8.96 -16.64
CA ASN A 137 -6.61 -9.18 -17.75
C ASN A 137 -6.94 -7.82 -18.41
N ASN A 138 -7.03 -7.83 -19.75
CA ASN A 138 -7.24 -6.62 -20.55
C ASN A 138 -8.73 -6.23 -20.74
N GLY A 139 -9.66 -7.01 -20.18
CA GLY A 139 -11.11 -6.81 -20.28
C GLY A 139 -11.74 -7.30 -21.59
N SER A 140 -10.94 -7.80 -22.54
CA SER A 140 -11.38 -8.25 -23.87
C SER A 140 -11.21 -9.76 -24.08
N GLU A 141 -10.77 -10.48 -23.03
CA GLU A 141 -10.51 -11.92 -23.07
C GLU A 141 -10.99 -12.60 -21.78
N PRO A 142 -11.32 -13.91 -21.81
CA PRO A 142 -11.62 -14.66 -20.60
C PRO A 142 -10.49 -14.62 -19.57
N PHE A 143 -10.82 -14.73 -18.29
CA PHE A 143 -9.82 -14.92 -17.25
C PHE A 143 -9.17 -16.30 -17.38
N SER A 144 -7.85 -16.36 -17.21
CA SER A 144 -7.00 -17.55 -17.33
C SER A 144 -6.02 -17.65 -16.17
#